data_AF-K2AC83-F1
#
_entry.id   AF-K2AC83-F1
#
_cell.length_a   1.000
_cell.length_b   1.000
_cell.length_c   1.000
_cell.angle_alpha   90.00
_cell.angle_beta   90.00
_cell.angle_gamma   90.00
#
_symmetry.space_group_name_H-M   'P 1'
#
loop_
_entity.id
_entity.type
_entity.pdbx_description
1 polymer ?
#
loop_
_entity_poly.entity_id
_entity_poly.type
_entity_poly.pdbx_seq_one_letter_code
_entity_poly.pdbx_strand_id
1 'polypeptide(L)' 'MCYNCGCEMPDEDHGFPANITDKSFEDAAKVTGQSAEEAKENTMKLLQKLKEEKE' A
#
# COMPACT_ATOMS: atom_id res chain seq x y z
N MET A 1 3.59 -5.78 -9.09
CA MET A 1 3.62 -5.83 -7.60
C MET A 1 4.65 -4.84 -7.13
N CYS A 2 4.20 -3.65 -6.89
CA CYS A 2 5.08 -2.51 -6.72
C CYS A 2 5.50 -2.43 -5.26
N TYR A 3 4.51 -2.56 -4.37
CA TYR A 3 4.67 -2.46 -2.93
C TYR A 3 5.10 -3.77 -2.27
N ASN A 4 4.73 -4.92 -2.83
CA ASN A 4 4.96 -6.23 -2.21
C ASN A 4 5.87 -7.18 -3.00
N CYS A 5 6.23 -6.89 -4.26
CA CYS A 5 7.34 -7.57 -4.96
C CYS A 5 8.61 -6.71 -5.00
N GLY A 6 8.52 -5.43 -4.67
CA GLY A 6 9.69 -4.55 -4.55
C GLY A 6 10.30 -4.13 -5.88
N CYS A 7 9.52 -4.13 -6.98
CA CYS A 7 9.98 -3.61 -8.27
C CYS A 7 9.90 -2.08 -8.41
N GLU A 8 9.45 -1.38 -7.36
CA GLU A 8 9.42 0.09 -7.26
C GLU A 8 8.55 0.82 -8.31
N MET A 9 7.62 0.13 -8.97
CA MET A 9 6.73 0.72 -10.00
C MET A 9 5.28 0.83 -9.52
N PRO A 10 4.91 1.78 -8.63
CA PRO A 10 3.66 1.81 -7.84
C PRO A 10 2.35 1.60 -8.61
N ASP A 11 2.31 1.91 -9.89
CA ASP A 11 1.11 1.83 -10.73
C ASP A 11 0.98 0.51 -11.52
N GLU A 12 1.99 -0.36 -11.45
CA GLU A 12 2.12 -1.54 -12.32
C GLU A 12 1.83 -2.87 -11.61
N ASP A 13 0.70 -3.47 -11.97
CA ASP A 13 0.35 -4.83 -11.54
C ASP A 13 1.08 -5.92 -12.35
N HIS A 14 1.81 -5.58 -13.42
CA HIS A 14 2.53 -6.52 -14.29
C HIS A 14 1.70 -7.76 -14.71
N GLY A 15 0.39 -7.60 -14.90
CA GLY A 15 -0.52 -8.67 -15.30
C GLY A 15 -0.99 -9.60 -14.17
N PHE A 16 -0.70 -9.26 -12.91
CA PHE A 16 -1.19 -9.99 -11.74
C PHE A 16 -2.10 -9.08 -10.90
N PRO A 17 -3.43 -9.21 -11.00
CA PRO A 17 -4.37 -8.28 -10.33
C PRO A 17 -4.34 -8.28 -8.80
N ALA A 18 -3.77 -9.33 -8.17
CA ALA A 18 -3.64 -9.43 -6.71
C ALA A 18 -2.53 -8.54 -6.13
N ASN A 19 -1.87 -7.78 -6.98
CA ASN A 19 -0.72 -6.96 -6.68
C ASN A 19 -1.12 -5.69 -5.94
N ILE A 20 -0.37 -5.33 -4.89
CA ILE A 20 -0.59 -4.05 -4.21
C ILE A 20 0.06 -2.96 -5.07
N THR A 21 -0.78 -2.03 -5.52
CA THR A 21 -0.47 -0.88 -6.38
C THR A 21 -1.09 0.39 -5.78
N ASP A 22 -0.84 1.55 -6.38
CA ASP A 22 -1.50 2.82 -6.03
C ASP A 22 -3.01 2.73 -6.12
N LYS A 23 -3.52 2.01 -7.12
CA LYS A 23 -4.95 1.73 -7.26
C LYS A 23 -5.53 1.03 -6.03
N SER A 24 -4.76 0.13 -5.39
CA SER A 24 -5.20 -0.54 -4.16
C SER A 24 -5.42 0.46 -3.02
N PHE A 25 -4.54 1.46 -2.89
CA PHE A 25 -4.66 2.52 -1.88
C PHE A 25 -5.80 3.48 -2.20
N GLU A 26 -5.99 3.86 -3.47
CA GLU A 26 -7.13 4.68 -3.88
C GLU A 26 -8.47 4.02 -3.57
N ASP A 27 -8.60 2.74 -3.90
CA ASP A 27 -9.86 2.01 -3.71
C ASP A 27 -10.13 1.77 -2.22
N ALA A 28 -9.10 1.49 -1.41
CA ALA A 28 -9.23 1.40 0.04
C ALA A 28 -9.58 2.76 0.69
N ALA A 29 -8.94 3.84 0.25
CA ALA A 29 -9.16 5.19 0.79
C ALA A 29 -10.60 5.68 0.55
N LYS A 30 -11.20 5.34 -0.60
CA LYS A 30 -12.62 5.64 -0.89
C LYS A 30 -13.57 5.02 0.13
N VAL A 31 -13.27 3.82 0.63
CA VAL A 31 -14.12 3.11 1.61
C VAL A 31 -14.08 3.82 2.97
N THR A 32 -12.93 4.39 3.34
CA THR A 32 -12.72 5.06 4.63
C THR A 32 -12.96 6.57 4.57
N GLY A 33 -13.23 7.14 3.38
CA GLY A 33 -13.39 8.58 3.18
C GLY A 33 -12.07 9.36 3.30
N GLN A 34 -10.94 8.70 3.03
CA GLN A 34 -9.60 9.26 3.09
C GLN A 34 -9.04 9.52 1.68
N SER A 35 -7.92 10.24 1.61
CA SER A 35 -7.09 10.30 0.41
C SER A 35 -6.18 9.07 0.28
N ALA A 36 -5.72 8.77 -0.94
CA ALA A 36 -4.76 7.69 -1.18
C ALA A 36 -3.43 7.93 -0.44
N GLU A 37 -3.01 9.19 -0.30
CA GLU A 37 -1.82 9.59 0.45
C GLU A 37 -1.97 9.26 1.95
N GLU A 38 -3.09 9.64 2.58
CA GLU A 38 -3.36 9.29 3.98
C GLU A 38 -3.41 7.77 4.19
N ALA A 39 -3.97 7.01 3.25
CA ALA A 39 -3.99 5.55 3.31
C ALA A 39 -2.57 4.96 3.28
N LYS A 40 -1.68 5.50 2.43
CA LYS A 40 -0.26 5.09 2.36
C LYS A 40 0.48 5.45 3.65
N GLU A 41 0.29 6.65 4.18
CA GLU A 41 0.90 7.07 5.45
C GLU A 41 0.48 6.18 6.61
N ASN A 42 -0.82 5.91 6.74
CA ASN A 42 -1.34 5.06 7.82
C ASN A 42 -0.79 3.63 7.71
N THR A 43 -0.67 3.12 6.48
CA THR A 43 -0.05 1.81 6.23
C THR A 43 1.42 1.81 6.64
N MET A 44 2.19 2.84 6.28
CA MET A 44 3.60 2.95 6.67
C MET A 44 3.76 3.02 8.20
N LYS A 45 2.96 3.85 8.88
CA LYS A 45 2.96 3.98 10.35
C LYS A 45 2.71 2.63 11.04
N LEU A 46 1.74 1.85 10.54
CA LEU A 46 1.45 0.52 11.07
C LEU A 46 2.60 -0.46 10.81
N LEU A 47 3.16 -0.48 9.60
CA LEU A 47 4.27 -1.37 9.25
C LEU A 47 5.53 -1.10 10.08
N GLN A 48 5.84 0.16 10.37
CA GLN A 48 6.94 0.56 11.26
C GLN A 48 6.72 0.03 12.67
N LYS A 49 5.55 0.30 13.25
CA LYS A 49 5.17 -0.21 14.58
C LYS A 49 5.29 -1.74 14.66
N LEU A 50 4.81 -2.46 13.65
CA LEU A 50 4.87 -3.93 13.61
C LEU A 50 6.29 -4.49 13.44
N LYS A 51 7.24 -3.70 12.92
CA LYS A 51 8.65 -4.08 12.87
C LYS A 51 9.29 -3.89 14.24
N GLU A 52 9.05 -2.75 14.88
CA GLU A 52 9.56 -2.42 16.22
C GLU A 52 9.03 -3.38 17.29
N GLU A 53 7.77 -3.83 17.22
CA GLU A 53 7.20 -4.81 18.16
C GLU A 53 7.72 -6.25 17.97
N LYS A 54 8.41 -6.52 16.85
CA LYS A 54 8.96 -7.85 16.53
C LYS A 54 10.47 -7.97 16.82
N GLU A 55 11.11 -6.87 17.20
CA GLU A 55 12.51 -6.79 17.64
C GLU A 55 12.59 -6.80 19.18
#